data_AF-A0A5S9MEJ9-F1
#
_entry.id   AF-A0A5S9MEJ9-F1
#
_cell.length_a   1.000
_cell.length_b   1.000
_cell.length_c   1.000
_cell.angle_alpha   90.00
_cell.angle_beta   90.00
_cell.angle_gamma   90.00
#
_symmetry.space_group_name_H-M   'P 1'
#
loop_
_entity.id
_entity.type
_entity.pdbx_description
1 polymer ?
#
loop_
_entity_poly.entity_id
_entity_poly.type
_entity_poly.pdbx_seq_one_letter_code
_entity_poly.pdbx_strand_id
1 'polypeptide(L)' 'MTPLLMRQKLRHEAGYQAATDQTLESGSEFQWRKNGEHHAFNPKTIHTLQWACRNEDYDLFKQYTKSSG' A
#
# COMPACT_ATOMS: atom_id res chain seq x y z
N MET A 1 -7.57 -3.80 28.57
CA MET A 1 -6.32 -3.10 28.19
C MET A 1 -6.44 -2.74 26.72
N THR A 2 -6.54 -1.46 26.37
CA THR A 2 -6.94 -1.01 25.03
C THR A 2 -5.84 -1.23 23.98
N PRO A 3 -6.18 -1.64 22.74
CA PRO A 3 -5.20 -1.98 21.69
C PRO A 3 -4.26 -0.82 21.31
N LEU A 4 -4.71 0.42 21.49
CA LEU A 4 -3.91 1.62 21.25
C LEU A 4 -2.69 1.71 22.19
N LEU A 5 -2.90 1.35 23.46
CA LEU A 5 -1.85 1.41 24.49
C LEU A 5 -0.77 0.35 24.25
N MET A 6 -1.15 -0.80 23.71
CA MET A 6 -0.22 -1.87 23.33
C MET A 6 0.66 -1.44 22.15
N ARG A 7 0.08 -0.83 21.12
CA ARG A 7 0.83 -0.31 19.95
C ARG A 7 1.82 0.79 20.33
N GLN A 8 1.46 1.65 21.29
CA GLN A 8 2.35 2.70 21.79
C GLN A 8 3.59 2.10 22.48
N LYS A 9 3.39 1.14 23.41
CA LYS A 9 4.49 0.51 24.14
C LYS A 9 5.47 -0.21 23.21
N LEU A 10 4.95 -0.98 22.24
CA LEU A 10 5.77 -1.70 21.27
C LEU A 10 6.67 -0.76 20.43
N ARG A 11 6.12 0.38 19.98
CA ARG A 11 6.91 1.37 19.21
C ARG A 11 7.94 2.09 20.07
N HIS A 12 7.59 2.39 21.31
CA HIS A 12 8.50 3.00 22.27
C HIS A 12 9.69 2.09 22.56
N GLU A 13 9.45 0.81 22.84
CA GLU A 13 10.51 -0.17 23.10
C GLU A 13 11.42 -0.34 21.88
N ALA A 14 10.85 -0.44 20.66
CA ALA A 14 11.64 -0.58 19.43
C ALA A 14 12.58 0.61 19.14
N GLY A 15 12.17 1.84 19.48
CA GLY A 15 12.96 3.04 19.21
C GLY A 15 14.12 3.29 20.19
N TYR A 16 14.10 2.66 21.37
CA TYR A 16 15.13 2.82 22.40
C TYR A 16 16.13 1.65 22.47
N GLN A 17 15.90 0.58 21.71
CA GLN A 17 16.91 -0.47 21.50
C GLN A 17 18.06 0.11 20.66
N ALA A 18 19.31 -0.13 21.07
CA ALA A 18 20.48 0.32 20.31
C ALA A 18 20.53 -0.45 18.98
N ALA A 19 19.96 0.13 17.93
CA ALA A 19 19.92 -0.50 16.63
C ALA A 19 21.33 -0.51 16.00
N THR A 20 21.77 -1.68 15.54
CA THR A 20 23.00 -1.84 14.74
C THR A 20 22.93 -1.12 13.40
N ASP A 21 21.72 -0.76 12.96
CA ASP A 21 21.42 0.04 11.78
C ASP A 21 20.55 1.23 12.23
N GLN A 22 21.02 2.46 12.02
CA GLN A 22 20.34 3.69 12.42
C GLN A 22 19.26 4.13 11.42
N THR A 23 19.03 3.37 10.35
CA THR A 23 18.04 3.72 9.34
C THR A 23 16.64 3.29 9.77
N LEU A 24 15.65 4.14 9.47
CA LEU A 24 14.25 3.83 9.71
C LEU A 24 13.80 2.74 8.71
N GLU A 25 12.91 1.85 9.16
CA GLU A 25 12.20 0.97 8.23
C GLU A 25 11.52 1.80 7.15
N SER A 26 11.72 1.40 5.88
CA SER A 26 11.13 2.09 4.74
C SER A 26 9.61 2.05 4.85
N GLY A 27 9.01 3.16 5.30
CA GLY A 27 7.57 3.33 5.40
C GLY A 27 6.90 3.10 4.04
N SER A 28 5.97 2.15 4.00
CA SER A 28 5.24 1.70 2.81
C SER A 28 4.09 2.63 2.38
N GLU A 29 3.93 3.78 3.02
CA GLU A 29 2.73 4.60 2.89
C GLU A 29 2.61 5.26 1.49
N PHE A 30 3.73 5.51 0.82
CA PHE A 30 3.75 6.23 -0.46
C PHE A 30 4.33 5.45 -1.66
N GLN A 31 4.84 4.23 -1.46
CA GLN A 31 5.39 3.40 -2.54
C GLN A 31 4.69 2.04 -2.63
N TRP A 32 4.15 1.75 -3.81
CA TRP A 32 3.59 0.43 -4.13
C TRP A 32 4.70 -0.63 -4.06
N ARG A 33 4.52 -1.65 -3.22
CA ARG A 33 5.33 -2.88 -3.21
C ARG A 33 4.40 -4.08 -3.31
N LYS A 34 4.86 -5.14 -3.99
CA LYS A 34 4.09 -6.39 -4.20
C LYS A 34 3.62 -7.06 -2.89
N ASN A 35 4.28 -6.76 -1.77
CA ASN A 35 3.97 -7.27 -0.42
C ASN A 35 3.54 -6.14 0.57
N GLY A 36 3.20 -4.94 0.09
CA GLY A 36 2.71 -3.83 0.92
C GLY A 36 1.20 -3.91 1.19
N GLU A 37 0.70 -3.06 2.11
CA GLU A 37 -0.74 -2.91 2.38
C GLU A 37 -1.52 -2.70 1.06
N HIS A 38 -2.75 -3.21 0.97
CA HIS A 38 -3.58 -3.14 -0.24
C HIS A 38 -3.78 -1.67 -0.68
N HIS A 39 -2.95 -1.19 -1.62
CA HIS A 39 -3.17 0.11 -2.26
C HIS A 39 -4.28 -0.02 -3.29
N ALA A 40 -5.25 0.89 -3.26
CA ALA A 40 -6.33 1.01 -4.25
C ALA A 40 -5.80 1.18 -5.70
N PHE A 41 -4.54 1.62 -5.84
CA PHE A 41 -3.86 1.81 -7.12
C PHE A 41 -2.67 0.86 -7.22
N ASN A 42 -2.84 -0.21 -7.99
CA ASN A 42 -1.74 -1.10 -8.36
C ASN A 42 -1.35 -0.85 -9.83
N PRO A 43 -0.10 -1.13 -10.25
CA PRO A 43 0.35 -0.91 -11.62
C PRO A 43 -0.52 -1.61 -12.66
N LYS A 44 -1.14 -2.74 -12.29
CA LYS A 44 -2.04 -3.50 -13.15
C LYS A 44 -3.36 -2.77 -13.36
N THR A 45 -3.97 -2.16 -12.33
CA THR A 45 -5.22 -1.39 -12.43
C THR A 45 -5.01 -0.11 -13.22
N ILE A 46 -3.87 0.57 -13.04
CA ILE A 46 -3.49 1.74 -13.85
C ILE A 46 -3.33 1.35 -15.32
N HIS A 47 -2.63 0.24 -15.61
CA HIS A 47 -2.45 -0.24 -16.98
C HIS A 47 -3.79 -0.61 -17.65
N THR A 48 -4.69 -1.29 -16.92
CA THR A 48 -6.02 -1.64 -17.42
C THR A 48 -6.85 -0.39 -17.76
N LEU A 49 -6.83 0.65 -16.91
CA LEU A 49 -7.53 1.90 -17.18
C LEU A 49 -6.96 2.60 -18.43
N GLN A 50 -5.64 2.71 -18.52
CA GLN A 50 -4.98 3.33 -19.67
C GLN A 50 -5.30 2.61 -20.98
N TRP A 51 -5.38 1.28 -20.94
CA TRP A 51 -5.72 0.48 -22.11
C TRP A 51 -7.19 0.66 -22.52
N ALA A 52 -8.11 0.69 -21.55
CA ALA A 52 -9.53 0.92 -21.80
C ALA A 52 -9.76 2.28 -22.47
N CYS A 53 -9.08 3.33 -22.01
CA CYS A 53 -9.18 4.66 -22.61
C CYS A 53 -8.60 4.75 -24.03
N ARG A 54 -7.48 4.05 -24.30
CA ARG A 54 -6.85 4.09 -25.64
C ARG A 54 -7.62 3.33 -26.70
N ASN A 55 -8.36 2.29 -26.32
CA ASN A 55 -9.10 1.44 -27.23
C ASN A 55 -10.62 1.72 -27.24
N GLU A 56 -11.07 2.74 -26.49
CA GLU A 56 -12.50 3.04 -26.28
C GLU A 56 -13.31 1.82 -25.81
N ASP A 57 -12.66 0.94 -25.03
CA ASP A 57 -13.23 -0.33 -24.59
C ASP A 57 -13.92 -0.17 -23.22
N TYR A 58 -15.24 -0.04 -23.26
CA TYR A 58 -16.07 0.11 -22.08
C TYR A 58 -16.13 -1.16 -21.22
N ASP A 59 -15.96 -2.35 -21.80
CA ASP A 59 -15.95 -3.60 -21.04
C ASP A 59 -14.67 -3.72 -20.20
N LEU A 60 -13.54 -3.27 -20.75
CA LEU A 60 -12.28 -3.19 -20.03
C LEU A 60 -12.31 -2.14 -18.90
N PHE A 61 -13.01 -1.02 -19.11
CA PHE A 61 -13.25 -0.03 -18.06
C PHE A 61 -14.09 -0.59 -16.90
N LYS A 62 -15.11 -1.41 -17.19
CA LYS A 62 -15.91 -2.11 -16.17
C LYS A 62 -15.08 -3.12 -15.37
N GLN A 63 -14.09 -3.76 -15.99
CA GLN A 63 -13.16 -4.63 -15.27
C GLN A 63 -12.28 -3.83 -14.31
N TYR A 64 -11.73 -2.69 -14.77
CA TYR A 64 -10.95 -1.77 -13.92
C TYR A 64 -11.74 -1.35 -12.67
N THR A 65 -12.98 -0.89 -12.85
CA THR A 65 -13.82 -0.40 -11.74
C THR A 65 -14.16 -1.47 -10.72
N LYS A 66 -14.33 -2.74 -11.14
CA LYS A 66 -14.52 -3.86 -10.21
C LYS A 66 -13.26 -4.26 -9.45
N SER A 67 -12.08 -4.07 -10.05
CA SER A 67 -10.79 -4.45 -9.45
C SER A 67 -10.16 -3.39 -8.54
N SER A 68 -10.70 -2.17 -8.53
CA SER A 68 -10.17 -1.03 -7.75
C SER A 68 -11.04 -0.68 -6.54
N GLY A 69 -12.04 -1.50 -6.22
CA GLY A 69 -12.94 -1.36 -5.07
C GLY A 69 -12.62 -2.33 -3.94
#